data_AF-X6FE96-F1
#
_entry.id   AF-X6FE96-F1
#
_cell.length_a   1.000
_cell.length_b   1.000
_cell.length_c   1.000
_cell.angle_alpha   90.00
_cell.angle_beta   90.00
_cell.angle_gamma   90.00
#
_symmetry.space_group_name_H-M   'P 1'
#
loop_
_entity.id
_entity.type
_entity.pdbx_description
1 polymer ?
#
loop_
_entity_poly.entity_id
_entity_poly.type
_entity_poly.pdbx_seq_one_letter_code
_entity_poly.pdbx_strand_id
1 'polypeptide(L)'
;MKKMISPGFVAEILGAALIMALTGALVAWLLRKIARIGLVPSYALGIAVMTFVGAALYVSSQNGAVDYLNAWIKYAIGGVVGFLILYSTSRRSTSKT
;
A
#
# COMPACT_ATOMS: atom_id res chain seq x y z
N MET A 1 0.92 -30.80 5.87
CA MET A 1 1.09 -29.33 6.01
C MET A 1 1.77 -28.80 4.75
N LYS A 2 1.00 -28.19 3.84
CA LYS A 2 1.53 -27.49 2.65
C LYS A 2 2.19 -26.21 3.16
N LYS A 3 3.48 -25.98 2.88
CA LYS A 3 4.19 -24.75 3.29
C LYS A 3 3.40 -23.55 2.74
N MET A 4 2.71 -22.83 3.62
CA MET A 4 1.89 -21.65 3.28
C MET A 4 2.73 -20.46 2.79
N ILE A 5 4.07 -20.54 2.90
CA ILE A 5 5.00 -19.50 2.46
C ILE A 5 5.81 -20.07 1.30
N SER A 6 5.36 -19.79 0.07
CA SER A 6 6.13 -20.04 -1.15
C SER A 6 6.91 -18.79 -1.56
N PRO A 7 8.06 -18.92 -2.24
CA PRO A 7 8.82 -17.76 -2.72
C PRO A 7 7.98 -16.82 -3.60
N GLY A 8 7.07 -17.38 -4.40
CA GLY A 8 6.15 -16.60 -5.26
C GLY A 8 5.18 -15.75 -4.45
N PHE A 9 4.64 -16.28 -3.35
CA PHE A 9 3.76 -15.51 -2.45
C PHE A 9 4.47 -14.33 -1.80
N VAL A 10 5.73 -14.51 -1.40
CA VAL A 10 6.55 -13.43 -0.82
C VAL A 10 6.84 -12.34 -1.86
N ALA A 11 7.17 -12.73 -3.10
CA ALA A 11 7.41 -11.79 -4.20
C ALA A 11 6.14 -10.96 -4.54
N GLU A 12 4.97 -11.60 -4.57
CA GLU A 12 3.69 -10.90 -4.76
C GLU A 12 3.44 -9.84 -3.68
N ILE A 13 3.65 -10.19 -2.40
CA ILE A 13 3.47 -9.25 -1.29
C ILE A 13 4.46 -8.10 -1.36
N LEU A 14 5.73 -8.36 -1.66
CA LEU A 14 6.75 -7.32 -1.78
C LEU A 14 6.46 -6.38 -2.95
N GLY A 15 6.05 -6.92 -4.10
CA GLY A 15 5.65 -6.12 -5.25
C GLY A 15 4.44 -5.25 -4.95
N ALA A 16 3.40 -5.82 -4.33
CA ALA A 16 2.23 -5.08 -3.87
C ALA A 16 2.63 -3.99 -2.86
N ALA A 17 3.49 -4.30 -1.90
CA ALA A 17 3.94 -3.35 -0.89
C ALA A 17 4.70 -2.16 -1.49
N LEU A 18 5.57 -2.41 -2.49
CA LEU A 18 6.32 -1.36 -3.16
C LEU A 18 5.39 -0.43 -3.96
N ILE A 19 4.46 -1.02 -4.73
CA ILE A 19 3.47 -0.24 -5.49
C ILE A 19 2.62 0.59 -4.53
N MET A 20 2.12 -0.03 -3.45
CA MET A 20 1.33 0.64 -2.43
C MET A 20 2.09 1.78 -1.75
N ALA A 21 3.37 1.60 -1.45
CA ALA A 21 4.20 2.66 -0.87
C ALA A 21 4.35 3.84 -1.84
N LEU A 22 4.64 3.58 -3.12
CA LEU A 22 4.82 4.62 -4.13
C LEU A 22 3.51 5.39 -4.41
N THR A 23 2.44 4.65 -4.67
CA THR A 23 1.14 5.24 -5.00
C THR A 23 0.49 5.89 -3.78
N GLY A 24 0.61 5.27 -2.60
CA GLY A 24 0.19 5.83 -1.33
C GLY A 24 0.94 7.11 -0.97
N ALA A 25 2.25 7.18 -1.23
CA ALA A 25 3.03 8.41 -1.05
C ALA A 25 2.59 9.52 -2.02
N LEU A 26 2.26 9.18 -3.27
CA LEU A 26 1.76 10.15 -4.25
C LEU A 26 0.41 10.74 -3.82
N VAL A 27 -0.53 9.90 -3.38
CA VAL A 27 -1.82 10.34 -2.84
C VAL A 27 -1.62 11.16 -1.56
N ALA A 28 -0.75 10.71 -0.67
CA ALA A 28 -0.40 11.43 0.55
C ALA A 28 0.15 12.82 0.25
N TRP A 29 1.04 12.94 -0.73
CA TRP A 29 1.59 14.23 -1.17
C TRP A 29 0.49 15.18 -1.68
N LEU A 30 -0.44 14.67 -2.49
CA LEU A 30 -1.58 15.44 -2.97
C LEU A 30 -2.48 15.91 -1.82
N LEU A 31 -2.81 15.01 -0.89
CA LEU A 31 -3.60 15.32 0.31
C LEU A 31 -2.90 16.38 1.17
N ARG A 32 -1.57 16.31 1.29
CA ARG A 32 -0.78 17.30 2.02
C ARG A 32 -0.86 18.68 1.39
N LYS A 33 -0.82 18.75 0.06
CA LYS A 33 -0.88 20.00 -0.69
C LYS A 33 -2.24 20.70 -0.53
N ILE A 34 -3.31 19.93 -0.44
CA ILE A 34 -4.68 20.46 -0.34
C ILE A 34 -5.07 20.73 1.11
N ALA A 35 -4.87 19.76 1.99
CA ALA A 35 -5.42 19.78 3.35
C ALA A 35 -4.40 20.19 4.44
N ARG A 36 -3.14 20.45 4.08
CA ARG A 36 -2.05 20.85 5.00
C ARG A 36 -1.87 19.90 6.21
N ILE A 37 -2.16 18.61 6.02
CA ILE A 37 -2.07 17.59 7.07
C ILE A 37 -0.59 17.19 7.31
N GLY A 38 -0.28 16.68 8.52
CA GLY A 38 1.01 16.10 8.83
C GLY A 38 1.39 14.92 7.93
N LEU A 39 2.69 14.66 7.76
CA LEU A 39 3.21 13.65 6.82
C LEU A 39 2.69 12.23 7.09
N VAL A 40 2.74 11.78 8.35
CA VAL A 40 2.36 10.42 8.75
C VAL A 40 0.84 10.16 8.55
N PRO A 41 -0.07 11.03 8.99
CA PRO A 41 -1.49 10.88 8.67
C PRO A 41 -1.78 10.88 7.17
N SER A 42 -1.06 11.69 6.38
CA SER A 42 -1.21 11.68 4.92
C SER A 42 -0.80 10.34 4.31
N TYR A 43 0.29 9.72 4.78
CA TYR A 43 0.67 8.37 4.34
C TYR A 43 -0.38 7.32 4.71
N ALA A 44 -0.94 7.37 5.91
CA ALA A 44 -2.01 6.46 6.31
C ALA A 44 -3.23 6.59 5.40
N LEU A 45 -3.65 7.82 5.10
CA LEU A 45 -4.78 8.09 4.20
C LEU A 45 -4.48 7.65 2.76
N GLY A 46 -3.28 7.94 2.25
CA GLY A 46 -2.89 7.53 0.90
C GLY A 46 -2.88 6.02 0.71
N ILE A 47 -2.35 5.28 1.70
CA ILE A 47 -2.37 3.82 1.73
C ILE A 47 -3.80 3.30 1.84
N ALA A 48 -4.63 3.90 2.71
CA ALA A 48 -6.02 3.50 2.89
C ALA A 48 -6.85 3.68 1.62
N VAL A 49 -6.64 4.76 0.86
CA VAL A 49 -7.30 4.94 -0.44
C VAL A 49 -6.81 3.86 -1.44
N MET A 50 -5.51 3.62 -1.48
CA MET A 50 -4.91 2.68 -2.43
C MET A 50 -5.27 1.21 -2.15
N THR A 51 -5.62 0.82 -0.91
CA THR A 51 -6.06 -0.56 -0.65
C THR A 51 -7.40 -0.86 -1.32
N PHE A 52 -8.32 0.12 -1.35
CA PHE A 52 -9.60 -0.03 -2.05
C PHE A 52 -9.46 0.11 -3.57
N VAL A 53 -8.71 1.13 -4.02
CA VAL A 53 -8.52 1.42 -5.44
C VAL A 53 -7.68 0.34 -6.13
N GLY A 54 -6.56 -0.07 -5.51
CA GLY A 54 -5.68 -1.09 -6.04
C GLY A 54 -6.37 -2.45 -6.19
N ALA A 55 -7.18 -2.84 -5.19
CA ALA A 55 -8.01 -4.03 -5.27
C ALA A 55 -9.03 -3.97 -6.42
N ALA A 56 -9.72 -2.83 -6.58
CA ALA A 56 -10.69 -2.66 -7.66
C ALA A 56 -10.04 -2.70 -9.05
N LEU A 57 -8.88 -2.05 -9.21
CA LEU A 57 -8.12 -2.08 -10.46
C LEU A 57 -7.61 -3.48 -10.80
N TYR A 58 -7.14 -4.23 -9.81
CA TYR A 58 -6.68 -5.61 -10.00
C TYR A 58 -7.81 -6.54 -10.46
N VAL A 59 -8.98 -6.45 -9.81
CA VAL A 59 -10.16 -7.25 -10.20
C VAL A 59 -10.64 -6.88 -11.60
N SER A 60 -10.68 -5.58 -11.91
CA SER A 60 -11.04 -5.07 -13.25
C SER A 60 -10.10 -5.61 -14.33
N SER A 61 -8.78 -5.62 -14.05
CA SER A 61 -7.78 -6.15 -14.98
C SER A 61 -7.86 -7.66 -15.21
N GLN A 62 -8.52 -8.40 -14.31
CA GLN A 62 -8.63 -9.86 -14.36
C GLN A 62 -9.98 -10.33 -14.94
N ASN A 63 -10.78 -9.43 -15.53
CA ASN A 63 -12.10 -9.73 -16.10
C ASN A 63 -13.04 -10.51 -15.13
N GLY A 64 -12.94 -10.24 -13.83
CA GLY A 64 -13.77 -10.91 -12.82
C GLY A 64 -13.32 -12.32 -12.42
N ALA A 65 -12.16 -12.80 -12.89
CA ALA A 65 -11.61 -14.09 -12.48
C ALA A 65 -11.16 -14.15 -11.00
N VAL A 66 -11.07 -12.99 -10.33
CA VAL A 66 -10.61 -12.88 -8.94
C VAL A 66 -11.65 -12.17 -8.10
N ASP A 67 -12.00 -12.76 -6.97
CA ASP A 67 -12.86 -12.14 -5.96
C ASP A 67 -12.26 -10.85 -5.40
N TYR A 68 -13.07 -9.80 -5.32
CA TYR A 68 -12.68 -8.52 -4.75
C TYR A 68 -12.18 -8.64 -3.32
N LEU A 69 -12.84 -9.46 -2.50
CA LEU A 69 -12.44 -9.63 -1.11
C LEU A 69 -11.05 -10.28 -0.98
N ASN A 70 -10.74 -11.26 -1.85
CA ASN A 70 -9.43 -11.89 -1.89
C ASN A 70 -8.35 -10.90 -2.37
N ALA A 71 -8.64 -10.13 -3.42
CA ALA A 71 -7.75 -9.07 -3.90
C ALA A 71 -7.51 -8.02 -2.81
N TRP A 72 -8.58 -7.56 -2.14
CA TRP A 72 -8.49 -6.56 -1.09
C TRP A 72 -7.63 -7.02 0.08
N ILE A 73 -7.73 -8.28 0.52
CA ILE A 73 -6.86 -8.83 1.57
C ILE A 73 -5.39 -8.77 1.15
N LYS A 74 -5.06 -9.16 -0.09
CA LYS A 74 -3.68 -9.09 -0.61
C LYS A 74 -3.15 -7.65 -0.61
N TYR A 75 -3.94 -6.71 -1.12
CA TYR A 75 -3.57 -5.30 -1.16
C TYR A 75 -3.55 -4.65 0.23
N ALA A 76 -4.37 -5.10 1.18
CA ALA A 76 -4.33 -4.66 2.57
C ALA A 76 -3.01 -5.07 3.25
N ILE A 77 -2.57 -6.32 3.06
CA ILE A 77 -1.27 -6.79 3.56
C ILE A 77 -0.13 -5.96 2.93
N GLY A 78 -0.15 -5.79 1.61
CA GLY A 78 0.81 -4.93 0.91
C GLY A 78 0.77 -3.48 1.42
N GLY A 79 -0.43 -2.95 1.70
CA GLY A 79 -0.64 -1.62 2.24
C GLY A 79 -0.03 -1.41 3.61
N VAL A 80 -0.18 -2.37 4.53
CA VAL A 80 0.46 -2.32 5.86
C VAL A 80 1.98 -2.28 5.72
N VAL A 81 2.56 -3.14 4.88
CA VAL A 81 4.01 -3.15 4.63
C VAL A 81 4.46 -1.84 3.97
N GLY A 82 3.71 -1.35 2.98
CA GLY A 82 3.97 -0.07 2.32
C GLY A 82 3.93 1.11 3.29
N PHE A 83 2.96 1.13 4.21
CA PHE A 83 2.88 2.13 5.26
C PHE A 83 4.10 2.07 6.19
N LEU A 84 4.55 0.89 6.60
CA LEU A 84 5.76 0.73 7.43
C LEU A 84 7.01 1.26 6.72
N ILE A 85 7.15 1.05 5.41
CA ILE A 85 8.23 1.63 4.60
C ILE A 85 8.17 3.16 4.64
N LEU A 86 7.01 3.75 4.38
CA LEU A 86 6.83 5.21 4.40
C LEU A 86 7.05 5.80 5.80
N TYR A 87 6.54 5.13 6.84
CA TYR A 87 6.72 5.52 8.23
C TYR A 87 8.19 5.50 8.64
N SER A 88 8.94 4.44 8.30
CA SER A 88 10.38 4.37 8.58
C SER A 88 11.17 5.47 7.88
N THR A 89 10.77 5.83 6.65
CA THR A 89 11.37 6.93 5.88
C THR A 89 11.09 8.28 6.54
N SER A 90 9.87 8.47 7.06
CA SER A 90 9.49 9.69 7.77
C SER A 90 10.34 9.95 9.02
N ARG A 91 10.70 8.90 9.78
CA ARG A 91 11.58 9.02 10.96
C ARG A 91 13.02 9.42 10.60
N ARG A 92 13.53 8.95 9.46
CA ARG A 92 14.86 9.37 8.96
C ARG A 92 14.88 10.86 8.58
N SER A 93 13.77 11.38 8.06
CA SER A 93 13.67 12.80 7.71
C SER A 93 13.71 13.71 8.92
N THR A 94 13.12 13.31 10.05
CA THR A 94 13.09 14.11 11.28
C THR A 94 14.39 14.04 12.09
N SER A 95 15.19 12.98 11.93
CA SER A 95 16.48 12.81 12.64
C SER A 95 17.61 13.73 12.15
N LYS A 96 17.41 14.46 11.04
CA LYS A 96 18.42 15.35 10.44
C LYS A 96 18.18 16.84 10.75
N THR A 97 17.26 17.15 11.66
CA THR A 97 16.96 18.54 12.09
C THR A 97 17.36 18.67 13.54
#